data_AF-A0A950KSX9-F1
#
_entry.id   AF-A0A950KSX9-F1
#
_cell.length_a   1.000
_cell.length_b   1.000
_cell.length_c   1.000
_cell.angle_alpha   90.00
_cell.angle_beta   90.00
_cell.angle_gamma   90.00
#
_symmetry.space_group_name_H-M   'P 1'
#
loop_
_entity.id
_entity.type
_entity.pdbx_description
1 polymer ?
#
loop_
_entity_poly.entity_id
_entity_poly.type
_entity_poly.pdbx_seq_one_letter_code
_entity_poly.pdbx_strand_id
1 'polypeptide(L)'
;MTRTAHHIKDEQQQLLDHLALQCPAIIELRQLSLGFRAALVAADSHQLREWIDEARHSEFGPVVRFANSLHKDISAVAAAVDTSWSSGQVEGQINRLKTIKRQIYGRAGFELLRTRVLSYSPTATAGPAP
;
A
#
# COMPACT_ATOMS: atom_id res chain seq x y z
N MET A 1 -5.66 7.99 -2.79
CA MET A 1 -5.10 8.82 -3.88
C MET A 1 -4.15 7.97 -4.69
N THR A 2 -4.65 7.43 -5.81
CA THR A 2 -3.92 6.57 -6.74
C THR A 2 -2.92 7.43 -7.51
N ARG A 3 -1.63 7.33 -7.18
CA ARG A 3 -0.58 8.04 -7.93
C ARG A 3 -0.56 7.48 -9.35
N THR A 4 -0.92 8.32 -10.31
CA THR A 4 -0.87 8.05 -11.74
C THR A 4 0.50 7.52 -12.11
N ALA A 5 0.53 6.29 -12.63
CA ALA A 5 1.71 5.73 -13.27
C ALA A 5 1.62 6.11 -14.75
N HIS A 6 2.68 6.70 -15.29
CA HIS A 6 3.36 6.34 -16.54
C HIS A 6 4.11 7.57 -17.08
N HIS A 7 5.31 7.78 -16.54
CA HIS A 7 6.39 8.37 -17.32
C HIS A 7 7.68 7.75 -16.80
N ILE A 8 8.05 6.61 -17.37
CA ILE A 8 9.44 6.16 -17.25
C ILE A 8 10.22 7.17 -18.06
N LYS A 9 11.12 7.92 -17.40
CA LYS A 9 12.02 8.81 -18.12
C LYS A 9 12.99 7.96 -18.95
N ASP A 10 13.46 8.48 -20.08
CA ASP A 10 14.34 7.72 -21.00
C ASP A 10 15.56 7.10 -20.26
N GLU A 11 16.12 7.82 -19.28
CA GLU A 11 17.20 7.33 -18.41
C GLU A 11 16.83 6.08 -17.59
N GLN A 12 15.58 6.01 -17.11
CA GLN A 12 15.09 4.85 -16.36
C GLN A 12 14.84 3.65 -17.27
N GLN A 13 14.42 3.90 -18.52
CA GLN A 13 14.27 2.84 -19.51
C GLN A 13 15.64 2.28 -19.90
N GLN A 14 16.63 3.14 -20.14
CA GLN A 14 18.01 2.73 -20.42
C GLN A 14 18.62 1.92 -19.27
N LEU A 15 18.39 2.32 -18.02
CA LEU A 15 18.83 1.55 -16.85
C LEU A 15 18.14 0.17 -16.78
N LEU A 16 16.83 0.11 -17.03
CA LEU A 16 16.11 -1.16 -17.07
C LEU A 16 16.62 -2.07 -18.18
N ASP A 17 16.87 -1.54 -19.38
CA ASP A 17 17.41 -2.29 -20.50
C ASP A 17 18.80 -2.86 -20.15
N HIS A 18 19.65 -2.06 -19.49
CA HIS A 18 20.95 -2.52 -19.02
C HIS A 18 20.85 -3.62 -17.96
N LEU A 19 19.96 -3.45 -16.97
CA LEU A 19 19.72 -4.46 -15.94
C LEU A 19 19.10 -5.73 -16.52
N ALA A 20 18.26 -5.62 -17.55
CA ALA A 20 17.65 -6.77 -18.21
C ALA A 20 18.69 -7.65 -18.92
N LEU A 21 19.74 -7.03 -19.49
CA LEU A 21 20.86 -7.76 -20.07
C LEU A 21 21.67 -8.54 -19.01
N GLN A 22 21.81 -7.98 -17.81
CA GLN A 22 22.59 -8.61 -16.73
C GLN A 22 21.78 -9.59 -15.88
N CYS A 23 20.47 -9.38 -15.77
CA CYS A 23 19.56 -10.19 -14.97
C CYS A 23 18.19 -10.26 -15.65
N PRO A 24 17.96 -11.25 -16.54
CA PRO A 24 16.69 -11.40 -17.26
C PRO A 24 15.48 -11.52 -16.34
N ALA A 25 15.67 -12.10 -15.14
CA ALA A 25 14.64 -12.25 -14.12
C ALA A 25 14.01 -10.91 -13.68
N ILE A 26 14.71 -9.77 -13.84
CA ILE A 26 14.17 -8.46 -13.48
C ILE A 26 12.94 -8.08 -14.32
N ILE A 27 12.86 -8.60 -15.56
CA ILE A 27 11.73 -8.37 -16.45
C ILE A 27 10.49 -9.08 -15.93
N GLU A 28 10.62 -10.36 -15.58
CA GLU A 28 9.51 -11.14 -15.03
C GLU A 28 9.01 -10.54 -13.71
N LEU A 29 9.93 -10.19 -12.80
CA LEU A 29 9.57 -9.54 -11.53
C LEU A 29 8.84 -8.20 -11.75
N ARG A 30 9.27 -7.42 -12.75
CA ARG A 30 8.60 -6.17 -13.13
C ARG A 30 7.21 -6.44 -13.69
N GLN A 31 7.03 -7.46 -14.53
CA GLN A 31 5.71 -7.81 -15.05
C GLN A 31 4.77 -8.24 -13.93
N LEU A 32 5.21 -9.10 -13.02
CA LEU A 32 4.44 -9.50 -11.84
C LEU A 32 4.04 -8.28 -11.00
N SER A 33 4.95 -7.32 -10.79
CA SER A 33 4.67 -6.09 -10.04
C SER A 33 3.63 -5.19 -10.73
N LEU A 34 3.71 -5.07 -12.07
CA LEU A 34 2.75 -4.28 -12.85
C LEU A 34 1.40 -4.97 -12.95
N GLY A 35 1.37 -6.29 -13.13
CA GLY A 35 0.15 -7.10 -13.14
C GLY A 35 -0.62 -6.97 -11.83
N PHE A 36 0.08 -7.03 -10.69
CA PHE A 36 -0.54 -6.81 -9.39
C PHE A 36 -1.20 -5.44 -9.28
N ARG A 37 -0.48 -4.38 -9.70
CA ARG A 37 -1.03 -3.03 -9.69
C ARG A 37 -2.24 -2.92 -10.61
N ALA A 38 -2.19 -3.53 -11.79
CA ALA A 38 -3.30 -3.52 -12.73
C ALA A 38 -4.54 -4.18 -12.12
N ALA A 39 -4.39 -5.36 -11.52
CA ALA A 39 -5.47 -6.07 -10.84
C ALA A 39 -6.11 -5.23 -9.71
N LEU A 40 -5.29 -4.52 -8.92
CA LEU A 40 -5.81 -3.63 -7.87
C LEU A 40 -6.52 -2.39 -8.42
N VAL A 41 -6.02 -1.81 -9.51
CA VAL A 41 -6.60 -0.61 -10.12
C VAL A 41 -7.88 -0.92 -10.89
N ALA A 42 -7.97 -2.11 -11.49
CA ALA A 42 -9.18 -2.59 -12.16
C ALA A 42 -10.37 -2.74 -11.20
N ALA A 43 -10.11 -2.84 -9.89
CA ALA A 43 -11.12 -3.11 -8.86
C ALA A 43 -11.96 -4.36 -9.19
N ASP A 44 -11.28 -5.37 -9.75
CA ASP A 44 -11.87 -6.63 -10.20
C ASP A 44 -11.17 -7.80 -9.49
N SER A 45 -11.87 -8.43 -8.55
CA SER A 45 -11.33 -9.56 -7.81
C SER A 45 -11.03 -10.79 -8.66
N HIS A 46 -11.59 -10.91 -9.87
CA HIS A 46 -11.24 -12.00 -10.80
C HIS A 46 -9.82 -11.85 -11.32
N GLN A 47 -9.48 -10.67 -11.84
CA GLN A 47 -8.12 -10.37 -12.33
C GLN A 47 -7.07 -10.53 -11.22
N LEU A 48 -7.43 -10.19 -9.97
CA LEU A 48 -6.53 -10.42 -8.84
C LEU A 48 -6.31 -11.91 -8.56
N ARG A 49 -7.35 -12.75 -8.68
CA ARG A 49 -7.22 -14.21 -8.50
C ARG A 49 -6.31 -14.81 -9.55
N GLU A 50 -6.49 -14.44 -10.82
CA GLU A 50 -5.64 -14.88 -11.92
C GLU A 50 -4.18 -14.49 -11.66
N TRP A 51 -3.94 -13.24 -11.25
CA TRP A 51 -2.59 -12.78 -10.91
C TRP A 51 -1.99 -13.55 -9.72
N ILE A 52 -2.78 -13.84 -8.68
CA ILE A 52 -2.32 -14.63 -7.52
C ILE A 52 -1.88 -16.02 -7.97
N ASP A 53 -2.65 -16.67 -8.85
CA ASP A 53 -2.31 -18.00 -9.34
C ASP A 53 -1.07 -17.99 -10.23
N GLU A 54 -0.89 -16.98 -11.08
CA GLU A 54 0.36 -16.77 -11.84
C GLU A 54 1.56 -16.55 -10.91
N ALA A 55 1.44 -15.64 -9.94
CA ALA A 55 2.50 -15.27 -9.01
C ALA A 55 2.97 -16.44 -8.12
N ARG A 56 2.09 -17.39 -7.81
CA ARG A 56 2.41 -18.62 -7.07
C ARG A 56 3.33 -19.57 -7.83
N HIS A 57 3.37 -19.49 -9.16
CA HIS A 57 4.22 -20.32 -10.03
C HIS A 57 5.48 -19.61 -10.50
N SER A 58 5.70 -18.35 -10.09
CA SER A 58 6.93 -17.62 -10.41
C SER A 58 8.16 -18.21 -9.71
N GLU A 59 9.35 -17.93 -10.25
CA GLU A 59 10.62 -18.38 -9.67
C GLU A 59 11.04 -17.54 -8.44
N PHE A 60 10.34 -16.43 -8.17
CA PHE A 60 10.66 -15.52 -7.07
C PHE A 60 10.04 -15.98 -5.76
N GLY A 61 10.82 -16.68 -4.93
CA GLY A 61 10.41 -17.14 -3.61
C GLY A 61 9.66 -16.09 -2.74
N PRO A 62 10.10 -14.80 -2.67
CA PRO A 62 9.35 -13.75 -1.99
C PRO A 62 7.96 -13.49 -2.58
N VAL A 63 7.83 -13.49 -3.91
CA VAL A 63 6.55 -13.27 -4.62
C VAL A 63 5.62 -14.46 -4.39
N VAL A 64 6.14 -15.69 -4.50
CA VAL A 64 5.38 -16.91 -4.22
C VAL A 64 4.85 -16.91 -2.78
N ARG A 65 5.65 -16.53 -1.79
CA ARG A 65 5.19 -16.43 -0.39
C ARG A 65 4.13 -15.35 -0.21
N PHE A 66 4.27 -14.22 -0.89
CA PHE A 66 3.29 -13.14 -0.88
C PHE A 66 1.95 -13.60 -1.48
N ALA A 67 2.00 -14.19 -2.67
CA ALA A 67 0.82 -14.71 -3.36
C ALA A 67 0.10 -15.82 -2.57
N ASN A 68 0.85 -16.74 -1.96
CA ASN A 68 0.26 -17.73 -1.06
C ASN A 68 -0.39 -17.11 0.19
N SER A 69 0.14 -16.00 0.72
CA SER A 69 -0.48 -15.29 1.83
C SER A 69 -1.80 -14.64 1.41
N LEU A 70 -1.84 -14.03 0.22
CA LEU A 70 -3.09 -13.49 -0.33
C LEU A 70 -4.12 -14.58 -0.61
N HIS A 71 -3.69 -15.73 -1.13
CA HIS A 71 -4.58 -16.85 -1.44
C HIS A 71 -5.23 -17.44 -0.18
N LYS A 72 -4.52 -17.50 0.95
CA LYS A 72 -5.07 -17.97 2.23
C LYS A 72 -6.29 -17.16 2.67
N ASP A 73 -6.27 -15.86 2.44
CA ASP A 73 -7.32 -14.92 2.82
C ASP A 73 -8.13 -14.42 1.60
N ILE A 74 -8.29 -15.24 0.56
CA ILE A 74 -8.81 -14.80 -0.74
C ILE A 74 -10.19 -14.13 -0.67
N SER A 75 -11.05 -14.54 0.26
CA SER A 75 -12.36 -13.92 0.48
C SER A 75 -12.24 -12.47 0.96
N ALA A 76 -11.36 -12.21 1.92
CA ALA A 76 -11.10 -10.89 2.46
C ALA A 76 -10.39 -10.01 1.42
N VAL A 77 -9.42 -10.57 0.69
CA VAL A 77 -8.70 -9.84 -0.37
C VAL A 77 -9.64 -9.48 -1.53
N ALA A 78 -10.50 -10.41 -1.97
CA ALA A 78 -11.50 -10.13 -3.00
C ALA A 78 -12.48 -9.02 -2.54
N ALA A 79 -12.99 -9.11 -1.31
CA ALA A 79 -13.86 -8.09 -0.77
C ALA A 79 -13.15 -6.71 -0.66
N ALA A 80 -11.86 -6.68 -0.32
CA ALA A 80 -11.09 -5.44 -0.28
C ALA A 80 -10.87 -4.80 -1.65
N VAL A 81 -10.92 -5.59 -2.74
CA VAL A 81 -10.82 -5.08 -4.12
C VAL A 81 -12.17 -4.67 -4.68
N ASP A 82 -13.22 -5.46 -4.42
CA ASP A 82 -14.57 -5.20 -4.95
C ASP A 82 -15.28 -4.05 -4.20
N THR A 83 -14.82 -3.70 -3.00
CA THR A 83 -15.41 -2.62 -2.20
C THR A 83 -14.63 -1.31 -2.32
N SER A 84 -15.36 -0.19 -2.35
CA SER A 84 -14.76 1.15 -2.35
C SER A 84 -14.31 1.63 -0.96
N TRP A 85 -14.50 0.81 0.08
CA TRP A 85 -14.19 1.17 1.46
C TRP A 85 -12.71 0.93 1.78
N SER A 86 -11.99 1.99 2.15
CA SER A 86 -10.61 1.87 2.61
C SER A 86 -10.52 1.91 4.13
N SER A 87 -9.74 1.00 4.73
CA SER A 87 -9.33 1.09 6.15
C SER A 87 -8.38 2.26 6.43
N GLY A 88 -7.91 2.98 5.39
CA GLY A 88 -6.84 3.98 5.50
C GLY A 88 -7.12 5.12 6.47
N GLN A 89 -8.38 5.59 6.57
CA GLN A 89 -8.74 6.61 7.56
C GLN A 89 -8.65 6.05 8.99
N VAL A 90 -9.15 4.83 9.20
CA VAL A 90 -9.10 4.14 10.49
C VAL A 90 -7.66 3.86 10.91
N GLU A 91 -6.84 3.34 9.99
CA GLU A 91 -5.41 3.11 10.20
C GLU A 91 -4.65 4.41 10.48
N GLY A 92 -5.01 5.50 9.80
CA GLY A 92 -4.46 6.83 10.05
C GLY A 92 -4.75 7.31 11.47
N GLN A 93 -5.98 7.13 11.96
CA GLN A 93 -6.33 7.46 13.34
C GLN A 93 -5.62 6.56 14.35
N ILE A 94 -5.48 5.25 14.06
CA ILE A 94 -4.73 4.32 14.90
C ILE A 94 -3.26 4.71 14.97
N ASN A 95 -2.64 5.09 13.85
CA ASN A 95 -1.25 5.54 13.81
C ASN A 95 -1.07 6.84 14.58
N ARG A 96 -1.96 7.81 14.42
CA ARG A 96 -1.96 9.05 15.22
C ARG A 96 -2.05 8.75 16.71
N LEU A 97 -2.96 7.87 17.12
CA LEU A 97 -3.10 7.44 18.52
C LEU A 97 -1.84 6.76 19.04
N LYS A 98 -1.24 5.85 18.26
CA LYS A 98 0.04 5.19 18.59
C LYS A 98 1.17 6.21 18.75
N THR A 99 1.23 7.22 17.89
CA THR A 99 2.23 8.30 17.98
C THR A 99 2.04 9.12 19.26
N ILE A 100 0.82 9.52 19.59
CA ILE A 100 0.53 10.24 20.84
C ILE A 100 0.95 9.38 22.05
N LYS A 101 0.60 8.09 22.07
CA LYS A 101 1.04 7.13 23.11
C LYS A 101 2.57 7.04 23.24
N ARG A 102 3.31 7.08 22.13
CA ARG A 102 4.79 7.06 22.14
C ARG A 102 5.39 8.36 22.66
N GLN A 103 4.82 9.52 22.29
CA GLN A 103 5.26 10.83 22.78
C GLN A 103 5.11 11.00 24.30
N ILE A 104 4.24 10.21 24.93
CA ILE A 104 4.03 10.18 26.38
C ILE A 104 4.64 8.93 27.03
N TYR A 105 5.62 8.30 26.36
CA TYR A 105 6.39 7.14 26.84
C TYR A 105 5.51 5.95 27.27
N GLY A 106 4.32 5.82 26.69
CA GLY A 106 3.35 4.77 27.04
C GLY A 106 2.70 4.92 28.42
N ARG A 107 3.00 5.98 29.18
CA ARG A 107 2.55 6.18 30.56
C ARG A 107 1.19 6.86 30.70
N ALA A 108 0.50 7.12 29.59
CA ALA A 108 -0.79 7.78 29.63
C ALA A 108 -1.94 6.80 29.79
N GLY A 109 -2.70 6.99 30.87
CA GLY A 109 -4.05 6.43 31.00
C GLY A 109 -5.03 7.05 30.00
N PHE A 110 -6.26 6.52 29.96
CA PHE A 110 -7.29 6.92 29.01
C PHE A 110 -7.57 8.43 29.01
N GLU A 111 -7.65 9.05 30.18
CA GLU A 111 -7.93 10.49 30.31
C GLU A 111 -6.86 11.37 29.66
N LEU A 112 -5.57 11.08 29.88
CA LEU A 112 -4.47 11.84 29.28
C LEU A 112 -4.42 11.67 27.75
N LEU A 113 -4.77 10.47 27.26
CA LEU A 113 -4.91 10.20 25.84
C LEU A 113 -6.09 10.97 25.23
N ARG A 114 -7.24 10.93 25.89
CA ARG A 114 -8.46 11.62 25.45
C ARG A 114 -8.21 13.13 25.31
N THR A 115 -7.58 13.75 26.30
CA THR A 115 -7.23 15.18 26.25
C THR A 115 -6.32 15.47 25.05
N ARG A 116 -5.21 14.75 24.86
CA ARG A 116 -4.32 15.01 23.71
C ARG A 116 -4.94 14.71 22.34
N VAL A 117 -5.84 13.73 22.27
CA VAL A 117 -6.50 13.33 21.01
C VAL A 117 -7.57 14.34 20.62
N LEU A 118 -8.39 14.80 21.56
CA LEU A 118 -9.53 15.71 21.32
C LEU A 118 -9.14 17.19 21.31
N SER A 119 -8.09 17.60 22.04
CA SER A 119 -7.60 18.99 22.04
C SER A 119 -6.81 19.37 20.78
N TYR A 120 -6.48 18.40 19.91
CA TYR A 120 -5.86 18.67 18.61
C TYR A 120 -6.96 19.02 17.60
N SER A 121 -7.20 20.31 17.41
CA SER A 121 -7.88 20.84 16.22
C SER A 121 -6.79 21.13 15.18
N PRO A 122 -6.78 20.49 13.99
CA PRO A 122 -5.85 20.88 12.94
C PRO A 122 -6.21 22.31 12.53
N THR A 123 -5.30 23.23 12.81
CA THR A 123 -5.47 24.67 12.60
C THR A 123 -5.99 24.97 11.20
N ALA A 124 -7.20 25.51 11.12
CA ALA A 124 -7.62 26.34 10.02
C ALA A 124 -6.60 27.48 9.87
N THR A 125 -5.98 27.59 8.70
CA THR A 125 -5.20 28.75 8.30
C THR A 125 -6.12 29.98 8.33
N ALA A 126 -5.89 30.88 9.28
CA ALA A 126 -6.42 32.23 9.25
C ALA A 126 -5.25 33.19 9.54
N GLY A 127 -4.63 33.67 8.46
CA GLY A 127 -4.19 35.06 8.43
C GLY A 127 -5.24 35.89 7.68
N PRO A 128 -5.22 37.23 7.74
CA PRO A 128 -4.29 38.11 8.46
C PRO A 128 -5.01 39.02 9.49
N ALA A 129 -4.22 39.66 10.35
CA ALA A 129 -4.64 40.73 11.27
C ALA A 129 -3.75 41.97 11.02
N PRO A 130 -4.20 43.17 11.42
CA PRO A 130 -4.47 44.34 10.56
C PRO A 130 -3.25 45.09 10.00
#